data_AF-A0A7C3DC35-F1
#
_entry.id   AF-A0A7C3DC35-F1
#
_cell.length_a   1.000
_cell.length_b   1.000
_cell.length_c   1.000
_cell.angle_alpha   90.00
_cell.angle_beta   90.00
_cell.angle_gamma   90.00
#
_symmetry.space_group_name_H-M   'P 1'
#
loop_
_entity.id
_entity.type
_entity.pdbx_description
1 polymer ?
#
loop_
_entity_poly.entity_id
_entity_poly.type
_entity_poly.pdbx_seq_one_letter_code
_entity_poly.pdbx_strand_id
1 'polypeptide(L)'
;MLTRRQFSAGAAPAFIRSRSAPRPPNLLFLISDDHAAYVMGCDGNRQALTPNLDRLAREGVRFGSHYCNSPVCTPSRQSLFTGQMPHAAGVTVLETPLDPSKPTLARQLKKAGYTTAAFGKMHFNRPPSPGLHGLDHPLTDGAAARAWQQQVKPAPVDPSIPVQQLPWRPFKTPARQWLNAAAAPYPRFDADMRGTFLVREAARFLEENRSRPFALWLSLFEPHSPFDFPVEDRGRFDPLQFQPPQAAADDEWQIPRIFRDLTVRDKQGIIAAYYTSVHFLDRNWGRILDTLRELRLDENTLVVYTADHGYCLGHHGRFEKHCGYDPALRVPLIVRWPGRIAPGVVTDFTEHLDLGPALLEMLGAPPFEGQHGQSLAPYLRGRKPEKPRDHIVSEYLENEEIYVRTPKWKLIDCSGRRRRLDGYETDHPAPGRYVRLFDLEKDPGEFRNVAPDHPPVVRELQRTALERLRATHPEAAAEPSSGSLEETLDFYLRPRDARAQA
;
A
#
# COMPACT_ATOMS: atom_id res chain seq x y z
N MET A 1 -6.02 -68.34 -59.70
CA MET A 1 -5.07 -67.22 -59.50
C MET A 1 -5.39 -66.55 -58.16
N LEU A 2 -4.42 -66.55 -57.23
CA LEU A 2 -4.05 -65.49 -56.25
C LEU A 2 -5.16 -64.57 -55.72
N THR A 3 -5.69 -64.70 -54.49
CA THR A 3 -5.20 -64.37 -53.11
C THR A 3 -5.80 -63.08 -52.50
N ARG A 4 -6.31 -63.23 -51.26
CA ARG A 4 -6.64 -62.21 -50.23
C ARG A 4 -5.68 -61.01 -50.17
N ARG A 5 -6.21 -59.82 -49.84
CA ARG A 5 -5.94 -59.12 -48.55
C ARG A 5 -6.82 -57.87 -48.36
N GLN A 6 -7.59 -57.91 -47.27
CA GLN A 6 -8.17 -56.74 -46.59
C GLN A 6 -7.04 -55.82 -46.11
N PHE A 7 -7.19 -54.51 -46.33
CA PHE A 7 -6.43 -53.50 -45.60
C PHE A 7 -7.32 -52.95 -44.48
N SER A 8 -7.06 -53.41 -43.27
CA SER A 8 -7.50 -52.80 -42.02
C SER A 8 -6.67 -51.55 -41.77
N ALA A 9 -7.25 -50.37 -41.97
CA ALA A 9 -6.72 -49.12 -41.43
C ALA A 9 -7.05 -49.08 -39.93
N GLY A 10 -6.06 -49.40 -39.09
CA GLY A 10 -6.17 -49.23 -37.65
C GLY A 10 -6.26 -47.75 -37.29
N ALA A 11 -7.42 -47.33 -36.78
CA ALA A 11 -7.53 -46.05 -36.08
C ALA A 11 -6.74 -46.17 -34.77
N ALA A 12 -5.66 -45.41 -34.64
CA ALA A 12 -4.98 -45.25 -33.37
C ALA A 12 -5.95 -44.58 -32.38
N PRO A 13 -6.09 -45.09 -31.15
CA PRO A 13 -6.94 -44.45 -30.16
C PRO A 13 -6.34 -43.07 -29.84
N ALA A 14 -7.13 -42.03 -30.08
CA ALA A 14 -6.82 -40.70 -29.59
C ALA A 14 -6.71 -40.79 -28.07
N PHE A 15 -5.50 -40.59 -27.55
CA PHE A 15 -5.29 -40.42 -26.11
C PHE A 15 -6.05 -39.17 -25.68
N ILE A 16 -7.26 -39.37 -25.16
CA ILE A 16 -7.95 -38.37 -24.36
C ILE A 16 -7.05 -38.17 -23.14
N ARG A 17 -6.21 -37.11 -23.18
CA ARG A 17 -5.56 -36.60 -21.97
C ARG A 17 -6.68 -36.36 -20.97
N SER A 18 -6.73 -37.17 -19.90
CA SER A 18 -7.58 -36.84 -18.78
C SER A 18 -7.16 -35.44 -18.33
N ARG A 19 -8.09 -34.49 -18.38
CA ARG A 19 -7.87 -33.19 -17.75
C ARG A 19 -7.77 -33.51 -16.26
N SER A 20 -6.55 -33.55 -15.73
CA SER A 20 -6.33 -33.52 -14.29
C SER A 20 -7.22 -32.44 -13.70
N ALA A 21 -7.91 -32.72 -12.59
CA ALA A 21 -8.71 -31.73 -11.90
C ALA A 21 -7.91 -30.42 -11.78
N PRO A 22 -8.51 -29.26 -12.10
CA PRO A 22 -7.79 -27.99 -12.10
C PRO A 22 -7.14 -27.78 -10.74
N ARG A 23 -5.82 -27.56 -10.73
CA ARG A 23 -5.09 -27.30 -9.48
C ARG A 23 -5.67 -26.04 -8.84
N PRO A 24 -5.83 -26.00 -7.51
CA PRO A 24 -6.22 -24.76 -6.84
C PRO A 24 -5.24 -23.64 -7.20
N PRO A 25 -5.73 -22.40 -7.35
CA PRO A 25 -4.89 -21.27 -7.74
C PRO A 25 -3.96 -20.84 -6.61
N ASN A 26 -2.99 -19.99 -6.94
CA ASN A 26 -2.10 -19.36 -5.97
C ASN A 26 -2.39 -17.86 -5.83
N LEU A 27 -1.94 -17.27 -4.73
CA LEU A 27 -1.92 -15.82 -4.52
C LEU A 27 -0.48 -15.35 -4.31
N LEU A 28 -0.05 -14.39 -5.13
CA LEU A 28 1.13 -13.56 -4.88
C LEU A 28 0.69 -12.12 -4.66
N PHE A 29 0.78 -11.66 -3.41
CA PHE A 29 0.42 -10.31 -3.01
C PHE A 29 1.69 -9.50 -2.75
N LEU A 30 1.99 -8.60 -3.67
CA LEU A 30 3.12 -7.68 -3.62
C LEU A 30 2.70 -6.37 -2.95
N ILE A 31 3.43 -5.95 -1.92
CA ILE A 31 3.18 -4.71 -1.19
C ILE A 31 4.47 -3.90 -1.14
N SER A 32 4.40 -2.62 -1.47
CA SER A 32 5.46 -1.64 -1.21
C SER A 32 5.05 -0.70 -0.08
N ASP A 33 6.04 -0.08 0.55
CA ASP A 33 5.82 0.89 1.63
C ASP A 33 6.12 2.31 1.13
N ASP A 34 5.27 3.28 1.42
CA ASP A 34 5.43 4.68 0.95
C ASP A 34 5.38 4.85 -0.58
N HIS A 35 4.83 3.92 -1.37
CA HIS A 35 4.80 4.10 -2.83
C HIS A 35 3.62 4.97 -3.29
N ALA A 36 3.94 6.21 -3.67
CA ALA A 36 3.06 7.18 -4.28
C ALA A 36 2.55 6.69 -5.64
N ALA A 37 1.22 6.64 -5.80
CA ALA A 37 0.58 6.14 -7.02
C ALA A 37 1.05 6.85 -8.31
N TYR A 38 1.36 8.14 -8.22
CA TYR A 38 1.80 8.96 -9.36
C TYR A 38 3.27 8.71 -9.76
N VAL A 39 4.02 7.83 -9.07
CA VAL A 39 5.42 7.48 -9.40
C VAL A 39 5.48 6.15 -10.15
N MET A 40 4.63 5.98 -11.16
CA MET A 40 4.64 4.82 -12.05
C MET A 40 4.44 5.24 -13.50
N GLY A 41 5.14 4.56 -14.42
CA GLY A 41 4.98 4.75 -15.87
C GLY A 41 3.54 4.49 -16.32
N CYS A 42 2.91 3.43 -15.82
CA CYS A 42 1.53 3.05 -16.11
C CYS A 42 0.47 4.00 -15.52
N ASP A 43 0.85 4.90 -14.61
CA ASP A 43 0.00 6.01 -14.13
C ASP A 43 0.27 7.32 -14.89
N GLY A 44 1.08 7.27 -15.95
CA GLY A 44 1.34 8.40 -16.86
C GLY A 44 2.63 9.19 -16.55
N ASN A 45 3.37 8.81 -15.51
CA ASN A 45 4.62 9.50 -15.15
C ASN A 45 5.78 9.02 -16.02
N ARG A 46 6.19 9.86 -16.98
CA ARG A 46 7.28 9.56 -17.92
C ARG A 46 8.68 9.57 -17.30
N GLN A 47 8.83 10.14 -16.10
CA GLN A 47 10.10 10.14 -15.37
C GLN A 47 10.25 8.86 -14.52
N ALA A 48 9.17 8.16 -14.20
CA ALA A 48 9.25 6.92 -13.41
C ALA A 48 9.76 5.74 -14.27
N LEU A 49 10.74 5.00 -13.76
CA LEU A 49 11.30 3.82 -14.43
C LEU A 49 10.79 2.53 -13.76
N THR A 50 9.55 2.17 -14.09
CA THR A 50 8.82 1.02 -13.52
C THR A 50 8.38 -0.01 -14.57
N PRO A 51 9.27 -0.51 -15.44
CA PRO A 51 8.88 -1.36 -16.57
C PRO A 51 8.17 -2.66 -16.17
N ASN A 52 8.43 -3.21 -14.98
CA ASN A 52 7.79 -4.45 -14.53
C ASN A 52 6.36 -4.20 -14.04
N LEU A 53 6.12 -3.12 -13.28
CA LEU A 53 4.78 -2.67 -12.94
C LEU A 53 4.00 -2.24 -14.19
N ASP A 54 4.66 -1.60 -15.16
CA ASP A 54 4.03 -1.24 -16.42
C ASP A 54 3.61 -2.48 -17.22
N ARG A 55 4.45 -3.52 -17.23
CA ARG A 55 4.12 -4.82 -17.81
C ARG A 55 2.95 -5.47 -17.07
N LEU A 56 2.96 -5.47 -15.74
CA LEU A 56 1.89 -6.02 -14.92
C LEU A 56 0.56 -5.33 -15.20
N ALA A 57 0.56 -4.00 -15.35
CA ALA A 57 -0.62 -3.21 -15.72
C ALA A 57 -1.11 -3.51 -17.14
N ARG A 58 -0.22 -3.73 -18.11
CA ARG A 58 -0.59 -4.12 -19.49
C ARG A 58 -1.21 -5.52 -19.57
N GLU A 59 -0.85 -6.40 -18.65
CA GLU A 59 -1.33 -7.79 -18.59
C GLU A 59 -2.52 -7.97 -17.63
N GLY A 60 -2.95 -6.93 -16.92
CA GLY A 60 -3.96 -7.00 -15.87
C GLY A 60 -4.85 -5.76 -15.80
N VAL A 61 -5.58 -5.63 -14.69
CA VAL A 61 -6.42 -4.46 -14.42
C VAL A 61 -5.66 -3.52 -13.49
N ARG A 62 -5.50 -2.27 -13.92
CA ARG A 62 -5.01 -1.16 -13.08
C ARG A 62 -6.19 -0.35 -12.55
N PHE A 63 -6.17 -0.02 -11.27
CA PHE A 63 -7.16 0.85 -10.64
C PHE A 63 -6.55 2.24 -10.47
N GLY A 64 -7.08 3.23 -11.20
CA GLY A 64 -6.56 4.61 -11.21
C GLY A 64 -6.97 5.45 -10.00
N SER A 65 -8.02 5.03 -9.30
CA SER A 65 -8.64 5.74 -8.17
C SER A 65 -8.75 4.81 -6.95
N HIS A 66 -7.61 4.22 -6.54
CA HIS A 66 -7.52 3.35 -5.36
C HIS A 66 -6.92 4.09 -4.17
N TYR A 67 -7.51 3.93 -2.99
CA TYR A 67 -7.17 4.73 -1.80
C TYR A 67 -6.92 3.86 -0.56
N CYS A 68 -5.98 4.28 0.28
CA CYS A 68 -5.82 3.70 1.60
C CYS A 68 -6.86 4.25 2.59
N ASN A 69 -7.12 3.49 3.66
CA ASN A 69 -8.06 3.89 4.71
C ASN A 69 -7.38 4.63 5.87
N SER A 70 -6.05 4.73 5.84
CA SER A 70 -5.27 5.57 6.73
C SER A 70 -3.92 5.93 6.11
N PRO A 71 -3.44 7.18 6.24
CA PRO A 71 -2.17 7.62 5.67
C PRO A 71 -0.98 7.26 6.59
N VAL A 72 -0.99 6.08 7.21
CA VAL A 72 0.10 5.60 8.07
C VAL A 72 0.18 4.06 8.05
N CYS A 73 1.41 3.54 8.11
CA CYS A 73 1.74 2.14 7.81
C CYS A 73 0.85 1.13 8.54
N THR A 74 0.79 1.20 9.88
CA THR A 74 0.17 0.17 10.72
C THR A 74 -1.36 0.10 10.51
N PRO A 75 -2.15 1.16 10.80
CA PRO A 75 -3.58 1.24 10.44
C PRO A 75 -3.91 0.82 8.99
N SER A 76 -3.13 1.28 8.01
CA SER A 76 -3.42 0.97 6.61
C SER A 76 -3.19 -0.51 6.26
N ARG A 77 -2.05 -1.08 6.67
CA ARG A 77 -1.72 -2.49 6.42
C ARG A 77 -2.71 -3.43 7.09
N GLN A 78 -3.22 -3.05 8.25
CA GLN A 78 -4.20 -3.86 8.95
C GLN A 78 -5.59 -3.76 8.32
N SER A 79 -5.93 -2.61 7.72
CA SER A 79 -7.11 -2.48 6.87
C SER A 79 -7.04 -3.43 5.67
N LEU A 80 -5.89 -3.50 4.99
CA LEU A 80 -5.62 -4.47 3.91
C LEU A 80 -5.80 -5.93 4.38
N PHE A 81 -5.33 -6.26 5.57
CA PHE A 81 -5.27 -7.64 6.05
C PHE A 81 -6.59 -8.14 6.64
N THR A 82 -7.42 -7.24 7.18
CA THR A 82 -8.68 -7.55 7.87
C THR A 82 -9.93 -7.18 7.06
N GLY A 83 -9.82 -6.28 6.07
CA GLY A 83 -10.97 -5.72 5.35
C GLY A 83 -11.82 -4.78 6.22
N GLN A 84 -11.29 -4.29 7.33
CA GLN A 84 -11.97 -3.39 8.27
C GLN A 84 -11.35 -1.99 8.25
N MET A 85 -12.17 -0.98 8.55
CA MET A 85 -11.66 0.37 8.84
C MET A 85 -10.70 0.33 10.06
N PRO A 86 -9.70 1.21 10.16
CA PRO A 86 -8.73 1.17 11.25
C PRO A 86 -9.34 1.14 12.66
N HIS A 87 -10.33 2.00 12.95
CA HIS A 87 -11.04 2.00 14.23
C HIS A 87 -11.74 0.68 14.55
N ALA A 88 -12.25 -0.02 13.53
CA ALA A 88 -12.90 -1.32 13.69
C ALA A 88 -11.90 -2.45 13.81
N ALA A 89 -10.79 -2.39 13.10
CA ALA A 89 -9.64 -3.27 13.32
C ALA A 89 -9.04 -3.10 14.73
N GLY A 90 -9.37 -2.00 15.42
CA GLY A 90 -8.89 -1.66 16.76
C GLY A 90 -7.46 -1.12 16.76
N VAL A 91 -7.00 -0.63 15.60
CA VAL A 91 -5.63 -0.15 15.40
C VAL A 91 -5.64 1.15 14.62
N THR A 92 -5.46 2.24 15.35
CA THR A 92 -5.59 3.61 14.85
C THR A 92 -4.30 4.40 15.00
N VAL A 93 -3.35 3.89 15.79
CA VAL A 93 -2.01 4.46 15.97
C VAL A 93 -0.90 3.49 15.55
N LEU A 94 0.31 4.02 15.33
CA LEU A 94 1.43 3.29 14.73
C LEU A 94 1.88 2.07 15.55
N GLU A 95 1.89 2.18 16.88
CA GLU A 95 2.43 1.18 17.79
C GLU A 95 1.45 0.05 18.13
N THR A 96 0.17 0.20 17.82
CA THR A 96 -0.85 -0.76 18.27
C THR A 96 -0.70 -2.10 17.54
N PRO A 97 -0.57 -3.21 18.27
CA PRO A 97 -0.54 -4.53 17.66
C PRO A 97 -1.94 -4.97 17.23
N LEU A 98 -2.03 -5.58 16.04
CA LEU A 98 -3.26 -6.24 15.63
C LEU A 98 -3.62 -7.32 16.66
N ASP A 99 -4.88 -7.35 17.06
CA ASP A 99 -5.38 -8.40 17.94
C ASP A 99 -5.28 -9.77 17.21
N PRO A 100 -4.62 -10.79 17.80
CA PRO A 100 -4.48 -12.10 17.17
C PRO A 100 -5.82 -12.75 16.78
N SER A 101 -6.91 -12.45 17.46
CA SER A 101 -8.25 -13.00 17.19
C SER A 101 -8.91 -12.44 15.93
N LYS A 102 -8.42 -11.30 15.40
CA LYS A 102 -9.03 -10.66 14.25
C LYS A 102 -9.11 -11.59 13.04
N PRO A 103 -10.24 -11.55 12.29
CA PRO A 103 -10.32 -12.25 11.03
C PRO A 103 -9.33 -11.62 10.05
N THR A 104 -8.63 -12.47 9.28
CA THR A 104 -7.65 -12.01 8.31
C THR A 104 -7.77 -12.79 7.01
N LEU A 105 -7.29 -12.18 5.92
CA LEU A 105 -7.19 -12.83 4.61
C LEU A 105 -6.37 -14.13 4.69
N ALA A 106 -5.24 -14.12 5.42
CA ALA A 106 -4.43 -15.32 5.62
C ALA A 106 -5.17 -16.43 6.38
N ARG A 107 -5.95 -16.11 7.43
CA ARG A 107 -6.74 -17.11 8.15
C ARG A 107 -7.75 -17.80 7.24
N GLN A 108 -8.45 -17.06 6.38
CA GLN A 108 -9.44 -17.67 5.48
C GLN A 108 -8.78 -18.50 4.38
N LEU A 109 -7.66 -18.03 3.81
CA LEU A 109 -6.92 -18.81 2.82
C LEU A 109 -6.33 -20.08 3.44
N LYS A 110 -5.85 -20.03 4.67
CA LYS A 110 -5.42 -21.21 5.42
C LYS A 110 -6.55 -22.21 5.63
N LYS A 111 -7.77 -21.75 5.98
CA LYS A 111 -8.96 -22.62 6.05
C LYS A 111 -9.31 -23.25 4.70
N ALA A 112 -9.04 -22.56 3.60
CA ALA A 112 -9.19 -23.07 2.24
C ALA A 112 -8.04 -23.98 1.78
N GLY A 113 -7.10 -24.32 2.66
CA GLY A 113 -6.01 -25.27 2.39
C GLY A 113 -4.74 -24.67 1.76
N TYR A 114 -4.62 -23.34 1.74
CA TYR A 114 -3.41 -22.67 1.25
C TYR A 114 -2.28 -22.75 2.27
N THR A 115 -1.06 -22.94 1.78
CA THR A 115 0.15 -22.65 2.57
C THR A 115 0.37 -21.14 2.58
N THR A 116 0.45 -20.54 3.77
CA THR A 116 0.43 -19.07 3.91
C THR A 116 1.77 -18.53 4.40
N ALA A 117 2.28 -17.47 3.76
CA ALA A 117 3.56 -16.87 4.10
C ALA A 117 3.53 -15.35 3.98
N ALA A 118 4.25 -14.65 4.86
CA ALA A 118 4.44 -13.21 4.74
C ALA A 118 5.90 -12.85 4.98
N PHE A 119 6.53 -12.23 4.00
CA PHE A 119 7.95 -11.87 4.01
C PHE A 119 8.11 -10.35 3.90
N GLY A 120 8.82 -9.76 4.87
CA GLY A 120 9.13 -8.33 4.91
C GLY A 120 8.26 -7.51 5.87
N LYS A 121 7.90 -6.27 5.53
CA LYS A 121 7.25 -5.34 6.47
C LYS A 121 5.76 -5.61 6.56
N MET A 122 5.26 -6.01 7.72
CA MET A 122 3.82 -6.21 7.94
C MET A 122 3.25 -5.32 9.03
N HIS A 123 4.09 -4.80 9.94
CA HIS A 123 3.65 -3.94 11.03
C HIS A 123 2.54 -4.58 11.89
N PHE A 124 2.67 -5.87 12.16
CA PHE A 124 1.80 -6.53 13.14
C PHE A 124 2.13 -6.12 14.59
N ASN A 125 3.26 -5.42 14.81
CA ASN A 125 3.79 -5.01 16.12
C ASN A 125 3.88 -6.18 17.11
N ARG A 126 4.15 -7.38 16.60
CA ARG A 126 4.37 -8.61 17.37
C ARG A 126 5.54 -9.38 16.77
N PRO A 127 6.33 -10.09 17.59
CA PRO A 127 7.30 -11.05 17.06
C PRO A 127 6.59 -12.09 16.18
N PRO A 128 7.12 -12.41 14.99
CA PRO A 128 6.49 -13.40 14.12
C PRO A 128 6.58 -14.79 14.75
N SER A 129 5.49 -15.57 14.61
CA SER A 129 5.43 -16.98 15.01
C SER A 129 4.49 -17.75 14.08
N PRO A 130 4.77 -19.04 13.77
CA PRO A 130 3.86 -19.85 12.97
C PRO A 130 2.44 -19.88 13.54
N GLY A 131 1.45 -19.64 12.68
CA GLY A 131 0.03 -19.51 13.01
C GLY A 131 -0.42 -18.09 13.36
N LEU A 132 0.50 -17.14 13.61
CA LEU A 132 0.14 -15.75 13.91
C LEU A 132 -0.64 -15.14 12.74
N HIS A 133 -1.82 -14.62 13.04
CA HIS A 133 -2.77 -14.07 12.06
C HIS A 133 -3.06 -15.00 10.86
N GLY A 134 -2.91 -16.31 11.05
CA GLY A 134 -3.15 -17.31 10.02
C GLY A 134 -1.98 -17.60 9.09
N LEU A 135 -0.77 -17.09 9.36
CA LEU A 135 0.44 -17.28 8.55
C LEU A 135 1.25 -18.50 9.02
N ASP A 136 1.57 -19.43 8.13
CA ASP A 136 2.44 -20.59 8.42
C ASP A 136 3.91 -20.19 8.49
N HIS A 137 4.35 -19.34 7.56
CA HIS A 137 5.74 -18.91 7.42
C HIS A 137 5.88 -17.37 7.50
N PRO A 138 5.82 -16.77 8.70
CA PRO A 138 6.05 -15.34 8.85
C PRO A 138 7.56 -15.04 9.00
N LEU A 139 8.15 -14.38 8.00
CA LEU A 139 9.48 -13.75 8.09
C LEU A 139 9.28 -12.24 8.02
N THR A 140 8.77 -11.64 9.09
CA THR A 140 8.35 -10.24 9.09
C THR A 140 9.22 -9.31 9.92
N ASP A 141 9.20 -8.02 9.58
CA ASP A 141 9.69 -6.90 10.38
C ASP A 141 11.12 -7.13 10.94
N GLY A 142 11.27 -7.10 12.26
CA GLY A 142 12.56 -7.31 12.92
C GLY A 142 13.18 -8.69 12.68
N ALA A 143 12.37 -9.74 12.45
CA ALA A 143 12.90 -11.07 12.13
C ALA A 143 13.48 -11.12 10.72
N ALA A 144 12.81 -10.48 9.75
CA ALA A 144 13.35 -10.30 8.40
C ALA A 144 14.69 -9.55 8.41
N ALA A 145 14.78 -8.46 9.18
CA ALA A 145 16.02 -7.69 9.30
C ALA A 145 17.16 -8.51 9.93
N ARG A 146 16.88 -9.29 10.99
CA ARG A 146 17.87 -10.19 11.60
C ARG A 146 18.32 -11.29 10.65
N ALA A 147 17.39 -11.93 9.94
CA ALA A 147 17.72 -12.98 8.98
C ALA A 147 18.61 -12.45 7.85
N TRP A 148 18.29 -11.27 7.31
CA TRP A 148 19.11 -10.59 6.31
C TRP A 148 20.54 -10.35 6.83
N GLN A 149 20.68 -9.76 8.03
CA GLN A 149 22.00 -9.49 8.63
C GLN A 149 22.82 -10.76 8.91
N GLN A 150 22.17 -11.87 9.23
CA GLN A 150 22.83 -13.15 9.51
C GLN A 150 23.25 -13.89 8.24
N GLN A 151 22.44 -13.82 7.17
CA GLN A 151 22.63 -14.63 5.97
C GLN A 151 23.36 -13.90 4.85
N VAL A 152 23.33 -12.56 4.83
CA VAL A 152 23.97 -11.76 3.79
C VAL A 152 25.29 -11.20 4.28
N LYS A 153 26.38 -11.60 3.62
CA LYS A 153 27.71 -11.03 3.81
C LYS A 153 27.93 -9.96 2.74
N PRO A 154 27.97 -8.67 3.12
CA PRO A 154 28.06 -7.62 2.13
C PRO A 154 29.41 -7.61 1.43
N ALA A 155 29.40 -7.50 0.10
CA ALA A 155 30.62 -7.23 -0.63
C ALA A 155 31.17 -5.83 -0.28
N PRO A 156 32.52 -5.65 -0.26
CA PRO A 156 33.12 -4.36 0.05
C PRO A 156 32.79 -3.34 -1.04
N VAL A 157 32.32 -2.16 -0.62
CA VAL A 157 32.09 -1.01 -1.51
C VAL A 157 33.39 -0.20 -1.60
N ASP A 158 33.77 0.22 -2.81
CA ASP A 158 34.92 1.09 -3.03
C ASP A 158 34.78 2.38 -2.19
N PRO A 159 35.77 2.71 -1.32
CA PRO A 159 35.71 3.90 -0.47
C PRO A 159 35.57 5.23 -1.21
N SER A 160 35.88 5.28 -2.51
CA SER A 160 35.71 6.48 -3.35
C SER A 160 34.25 6.74 -3.73
N ILE A 161 33.36 5.75 -3.57
CA ILE A 161 31.92 5.90 -3.85
C ILE A 161 31.26 6.59 -2.65
N PRO A 162 30.70 7.81 -2.81
CA PRO A 162 29.92 8.43 -1.75
C PRO A 162 28.67 7.60 -1.48
N VAL A 163 28.50 7.14 -0.25
CA VAL A 163 27.35 6.36 0.22
C VAL A 163 26.59 7.14 1.29
N GLN A 164 25.37 6.70 1.60
CA GLN A 164 24.61 7.25 2.73
C GLN A 164 25.41 7.18 4.03
N GLN A 165 25.26 8.21 4.87
CA GLN A 165 25.86 8.25 6.20
C GLN A 165 24.99 7.50 7.21
N LEU A 166 25.51 6.41 7.77
CA LEU A 166 24.82 5.52 8.72
C LEU A 166 25.56 5.48 10.09
N PRO A 167 24.86 5.25 11.21
CA PRO A 167 23.40 5.16 11.34
C PRO A 167 22.77 6.54 11.42
N TRP A 168 21.63 6.73 10.76
CA TRP A 168 20.74 7.87 11.02
C TRP A 168 19.66 7.45 12.01
N ARG A 169 18.98 8.44 12.60
CA ARG A 169 17.83 8.25 13.47
C ARG A 169 16.71 9.19 13.04
N PRO A 170 15.51 8.69 12.71
CA PRO A 170 14.41 9.55 12.32
C PRO A 170 14.11 10.58 13.41
N PHE A 171 13.77 11.80 13.01
CA PHE A 171 13.50 12.96 13.89
C PHE A 171 14.65 13.41 14.80
N LYS A 172 15.83 12.78 14.73
CA LYS A 172 17.05 13.21 15.46
C LYS A 172 18.15 13.65 14.49
N THR A 173 18.30 12.93 13.39
CA THR A 173 19.15 13.31 12.27
C THR A 173 18.44 14.37 11.42
N PRO A 174 19.13 15.36 10.83
CA PRO A 174 18.49 16.37 9.96
C PRO A 174 17.73 15.75 8.79
N ALA A 175 16.59 16.36 8.40
CA ALA A 175 15.71 15.90 7.31
C ALA A 175 16.45 15.55 6.03
N ARG A 176 17.30 16.47 5.57
CA ARG A 176 18.10 16.28 4.35
C ARG A 176 18.98 15.03 4.38
N GLN A 177 19.40 14.57 5.55
CA GLN A 177 20.26 13.40 5.68
C GLN A 177 19.44 12.11 5.77
N TRP A 178 18.41 12.03 6.63
CA TRP A 178 17.63 10.80 6.74
C TRP A 178 16.62 10.60 5.60
N LEU A 179 16.28 11.63 4.82
CA LEU A 179 15.54 11.50 3.56
C LEU A 179 16.48 11.35 2.35
N ASN A 180 17.79 11.21 2.57
CA ASN A 180 18.78 11.00 1.51
C ASN A 180 18.74 12.08 0.40
N ALA A 181 18.75 13.36 0.79
CA ALA A 181 18.85 14.48 -0.15
C ALA A 181 20.16 14.48 -0.97
N ALA A 182 21.18 13.74 -0.52
CA ALA A 182 22.40 13.53 -1.30
C ALA A 182 22.18 12.60 -2.51
N ALA A 183 21.05 11.90 -2.58
CA ALA A 183 20.80 10.83 -3.56
C ALA A 183 21.98 9.85 -3.63
N ALA A 184 22.49 9.45 -2.46
CA ALA A 184 23.59 8.51 -2.33
C ALA A 184 23.06 7.08 -2.17
N PRO A 185 23.72 6.07 -2.74
CA PRO A 185 23.33 4.69 -2.54
C PRO A 185 23.51 4.25 -1.08
N TYR A 186 22.68 3.30 -0.65
CA TYR A 186 22.96 2.52 0.55
C TYR A 186 24.28 1.74 0.33
N PRO A 187 25.14 1.53 1.35
CA PRO A 187 26.47 0.91 1.18
C PRO A 187 26.39 -0.61 0.96
N ARG A 188 25.62 -1.04 -0.04
CA ARG A 188 25.41 -2.42 -0.46
C ARG A 188 25.18 -2.47 -1.97
N PHE A 189 25.65 -3.55 -2.57
CA PHE A 189 25.24 -3.90 -3.93
C PHE A 189 23.84 -4.50 -3.92
N ASP A 190 23.18 -4.50 -5.07
CA ASP A 190 21.81 -4.99 -5.25
C ASP A 190 21.62 -6.39 -4.64
N ALA A 191 22.53 -7.32 -4.93
CA ALA A 191 22.48 -8.69 -4.43
C ALA A 191 22.47 -8.80 -2.89
N ASP A 192 22.98 -7.77 -2.21
CA ASP A 192 23.12 -7.70 -0.76
C ASP A 192 22.03 -6.83 -0.09
N MET A 193 21.17 -6.18 -0.89
CA MET A 193 20.08 -5.37 -0.36
C MET A 193 19.02 -6.22 0.33
N ARG A 194 18.36 -5.65 1.34
CA ARG A 194 17.30 -6.33 2.09
C ARG A 194 16.11 -6.70 1.20
N GLY A 195 15.67 -5.82 0.31
CA GLY A 195 14.59 -6.11 -0.64
C GLY A 195 14.90 -7.31 -1.54
N THR A 196 16.13 -7.36 -2.07
CA THR A 196 16.63 -8.49 -2.90
C THR A 196 16.72 -9.79 -2.10
N PHE A 197 17.17 -9.74 -0.85
CA PHE A 197 17.16 -10.89 0.05
C PHE A 197 15.74 -11.44 0.25
N LEU A 198 14.75 -10.58 0.52
CA LEU A 198 13.37 -11.00 0.72
C LEU A 198 12.75 -11.62 -0.54
N VAL A 199 13.07 -11.09 -1.71
CA VAL A 199 12.66 -11.68 -3.01
C VAL A 199 13.27 -13.06 -3.21
N ARG A 200 14.51 -13.28 -2.79
CA ARG A 200 15.15 -14.61 -2.84
C ARG A 200 14.49 -15.60 -1.88
N GLU A 201 14.12 -15.17 -0.67
CA GLU A 201 13.37 -16.02 0.26
C GLU A 201 11.97 -16.33 -0.29
N ALA A 202 11.30 -15.36 -0.91
CA ALA A 202 10.05 -15.56 -1.63
C ALA A 202 10.18 -16.59 -2.75
N ALA A 203 11.21 -16.47 -3.60
CA ALA A 203 11.48 -17.43 -4.68
C ALA A 203 11.64 -18.86 -4.13
N ARG A 204 12.41 -19.04 -3.04
CA ARG A 204 12.55 -20.35 -2.39
C ARG A 204 11.20 -20.90 -1.91
N PHE A 205 10.37 -20.06 -1.30
CA PHE A 205 9.03 -20.46 -0.89
C PHE A 205 8.16 -20.89 -2.08
N LEU A 206 8.22 -20.19 -3.21
CA LEU A 206 7.51 -20.58 -4.43
C LEU A 206 7.98 -21.94 -4.96
N GLU A 207 9.28 -22.20 -4.93
CA GLU A 207 9.87 -23.48 -5.35
C GLU A 207 9.40 -24.65 -4.47
N GLU A 208 9.51 -24.50 -3.16
CA GLU A 208 9.10 -25.51 -2.17
C GLU A 208 7.60 -25.82 -2.24
N ASN A 209 6.78 -24.81 -2.59
CA ASN A 209 5.33 -24.92 -2.64
C ASN A 209 4.79 -25.09 -4.06
N ARG A 210 5.64 -25.29 -5.08
CA ARG A 210 5.23 -25.41 -6.50
C ARG A 210 4.12 -26.43 -6.74
N SER A 211 4.02 -27.45 -5.88
CA SER A 211 3.06 -28.55 -6.02
C SER A 211 1.73 -28.36 -5.29
N ARG A 212 1.60 -27.35 -4.43
CA ARG A 212 0.45 -27.09 -3.55
C ARG A 212 -0.01 -25.62 -3.65
N PRO A 213 -1.26 -25.29 -3.34
CA PRO A 213 -1.70 -23.90 -3.32
C PRO A 213 -0.97 -23.09 -2.25
N PHE A 214 -0.53 -21.89 -2.61
CA PHE A 214 0.11 -20.95 -1.69
C PHE A 214 -0.51 -19.56 -1.75
N ALA A 215 -0.41 -18.85 -0.64
CA ALA A 215 -0.71 -17.43 -0.52
C ALA A 215 0.48 -16.72 0.12
N LEU A 216 1.19 -15.91 -0.67
CA LEU A 216 2.39 -15.20 -0.26
C LEU A 216 2.14 -13.69 -0.26
N TRP A 217 2.31 -13.06 0.89
CA TRP A 217 2.48 -11.61 1.00
C TRP A 217 3.97 -11.29 0.96
N LEU A 218 4.45 -10.72 -0.14
CA LEU A 218 5.81 -10.19 -0.25
C LEU A 218 5.74 -8.67 -0.10
N SER A 219 6.15 -8.19 1.06
CA SER A 219 6.01 -6.79 1.46
C SER A 219 7.36 -6.14 1.64
N LEU A 220 7.83 -5.42 0.62
CA LEU A 220 9.13 -4.78 0.63
C LEU A 220 9.07 -3.44 1.36
N PHE A 221 10.23 -3.01 1.88
CA PHE A 221 10.33 -1.78 2.65
C PHE A 221 10.47 -0.57 1.74
N GLU A 222 10.94 -0.76 0.52
CA GLU A 222 11.15 0.27 -0.47
C GLU A 222 9.79 0.73 -1.07
N PRO A 223 9.63 2.03 -1.41
CA PRO A 223 10.58 3.13 -1.26
C PRO A 223 10.47 3.89 0.09
N HIS A 224 10.22 3.26 1.24
CA HIS A 224 10.20 3.99 2.52
C HIS A 224 11.52 4.71 2.79
N SER A 225 11.43 5.89 3.40
CA SER A 225 12.59 6.64 3.91
C SER A 225 13.54 5.72 4.73
N PRO A 226 14.85 5.75 4.49
CA PRO A 226 15.65 6.84 3.96
C PRO A 226 15.86 6.80 2.43
N PHE A 227 14.96 6.16 1.68
CA PHE A 227 15.06 6.01 0.22
C PHE A 227 16.32 5.25 -0.16
N ASP A 228 16.36 4.00 0.30
CA ASP A 228 17.44 3.08 0.04
C ASP A 228 17.38 2.54 -1.38
N PHE A 229 18.55 2.51 -2.01
CA PHE A 229 18.80 1.88 -3.31
C PHE A 229 20.27 1.44 -3.38
N PRO A 230 20.60 0.44 -4.22
CA PRO A 230 21.93 -0.15 -4.26
C PRO A 230 22.96 0.72 -4.99
N VAL A 231 24.23 0.39 -4.79
CA VAL A 231 25.39 1.07 -5.41
C VAL A 231 25.28 1.13 -6.94
N GLU A 232 24.76 0.10 -7.58
CA GLU A 232 24.58 0.00 -9.04
C GLU A 232 23.63 1.08 -9.59
N ASP A 233 22.69 1.55 -8.77
CA ASP A 233 21.69 2.54 -9.18
C ASP A 233 22.13 3.98 -8.85
N ARG A 234 23.38 4.20 -8.41
CA ARG A 234 23.91 5.54 -8.15
C ARG A 234 23.79 6.43 -9.38
N GLY A 235 23.27 7.65 -9.19
CA GLY A 235 23.10 8.61 -10.28
C GLY A 235 22.10 8.17 -11.36
N ARG A 236 21.24 7.18 -11.08
CA ARG A 236 20.19 6.73 -12.02
C ARG A 236 19.28 7.86 -12.46
N PHE A 237 18.98 8.76 -11.55
CA PHE A 237 18.20 9.96 -11.81
C PHE A 237 19.03 11.19 -11.44
N ASP A 238 19.17 12.14 -12.37
CA ASP A 238 19.73 13.46 -12.07
C ASP A 238 18.74 14.25 -11.20
N PRO A 239 19.10 14.71 -9.99
CA PRO A 239 18.22 15.54 -9.17
C PRO A 239 17.73 16.82 -9.86
N LEU A 240 18.51 17.41 -10.78
CA LEU A 240 18.13 18.65 -11.45
C LEU A 240 16.93 18.50 -12.40
N GLN A 241 16.58 17.27 -12.80
CA GLN A 241 15.43 17.03 -13.67
C GLN A 241 14.08 17.19 -12.93
N PHE A 242 14.10 17.17 -11.61
CA PHE A 242 12.89 17.27 -10.81
C PHE A 242 12.60 18.73 -10.46
N GLN A 243 11.33 19.09 -10.59
CA GLN A 243 10.80 20.36 -10.10
C GLN A 243 9.95 20.05 -8.87
N PRO A 244 10.45 20.29 -7.66
CA PRO A 244 9.66 20.08 -6.46
C PRO A 244 8.41 20.95 -6.48
N PRO A 245 7.24 20.43 -6.09
CA PRO A 245 6.03 21.24 -6.01
C PRO A 245 6.20 22.37 -4.99
N GLN A 246 5.59 23.52 -5.28
CA GLN A 246 5.58 24.66 -4.37
C GLN A 246 4.38 24.53 -3.41
N ALA A 247 4.62 24.74 -2.12
CA ALA A 247 3.54 24.82 -1.14
C ALA A 247 2.75 26.13 -1.32
N ALA A 248 1.44 26.08 -1.12
CA ALA A 248 0.61 27.28 -1.14
C ALA A 248 0.71 28.06 0.17
N ALA A 249 0.32 29.33 0.17
CA ALA A 249 0.24 30.15 1.39
C ALA A 249 -0.71 29.50 2.43
N ASP A 250 -1.82 28.92 1.96
CA ASP A 250 -2.78 28.17 2.79
C ASP A 250 -2.16 26.96 3.52
N ASP A 251 -1.00 26.47 3.07
CA ASP A 251 -0.29 25.36 3.68
C ASP A 251 0.68 25.79 4.80
N GLU A 252 1.08 27.06 4.88
CA GLU A 252 2.22 27.52 5.71
C GLU A 252 2.16 27.05 7.17
N TRP A 253 0.99 27.17 7.80
CA TRP A 253 0.78 26.81 9.20
C TRP A 253 0.92 25.29 9.46
N GLN A 254 0.67 24.44 8.46
CA GLN A 254 0.67 22.98 8.61
C GLN A 254 1.95 22.30 8.07
N ILE A 255 2.87 23.06 7.48
CA ILE A 255 4.17 22.53 7.03
C ILE A 255 4.95 22.07 8.27
N PRO A 256 5.31 20.77 8.38
CA PRO A 256 6.09 20.28 9.50
C PRO A 256 7.43 21.01 9.62
N ARG A 257 7.78 21.43 10.83
CA ARG A 257 8.99 22.22 11.14
C ARG A 257 10.26 21.60 10.55
N ILE A 258 10.36 20.28 10.64
CA ILE A 258 11.49 19.48 10.18
C ILE A 258 11.78 19.63 8.67
N PHE A 259 10.82 20.08 7.85
CA PHE A 259 10.99 20.23 6.40
C PHE A 259 11.21 21.67 5.93
N ARG A 260 11.05 22.66 6.81
CA ARG A 260 11.08 24.08 6.40
C ARG A 260 12.45 24.53 5.90
N ASP A 261 13.50 23.95 6.48
CA ASP A 261 14.90 24.27 6.12
C ASP A 261 15.42 23.45 4.92
N LEU A 262 14.54 22.70 4.23
CA LEU A 262 14.91 22.01 3.00
C LEU A 262 14.99 23.01 1.84
N THR A 263 16.19 23.15 1.28
CA THR A 263 16.41 23.96 0.08
C THR A 263 15.78 23.29 -1.14
N VAL A 264 15.60 24.03 -2.24
CA VAL A 264 15.16 23.45 -3.53
C VAL A 264 16.08 22.29 -3.95
N ARG A 265 17.39 22.43 -3.72
CA ARG A 265 18.38 21.40 -4.05
C ARG A 265 18.21 20.15 -3.18
N ASP A 266 17.93 20.32 -1.88
CA ASP A 266 17.65 19.19 -1.00
C ASP A 266 16.40 18.43 -1.48
N LYS A 267 15.33 19.17 -1.78
CA LYS A 267 14.06 18.59 -2.28
C LYS A 267 14.25 17.81 -3.57
N GLN A 268 14.99 18.36 -4.53
CA GLN A 268 15.36 17.69 -5.78
C GLN A 268 16.11 16.36 -5.54
N GLY A 269 17.09 16.38 -4.63
CA GLY A 269 17.85 15.20 -4.26
C GLY A 269 17.00 14.14 -3.58
N ILE A 270 16.10 14.54 -2.69
CA ILE A 270 15.14 13.64 -2.03
C ILE A 270 14.24 12.95 -3.07
N ILE A 271 13.69 13.72 -4.03
CA ILE A 271 12.85 13.17 -5.10
C ILE A 271 13.65 12.18 -5.96
N ALA A 272 14.90 12.50 -6.33
CA ALA A 272 15.74 11.59 -7.09
C ALA A 272 16.05 10.29 -6.32
N ALA A 273 16.34 10.38 -5.02
CA ALA A 273 16.56 9.22 -4.17
C ALA A 273 15.30 8.33 -4.12
N TYR A 274 14.13 8.95 -3.96
CA TYR A 274 12.84 8.24 -3.98
C TYR A 274 12.60 7.51 -5.31
N TYR A 275 12.76 8.19 -6.46
CA TYR A 275 12.58 7.58 -7.78
C TYR A 275 13.59 6.45 -8.03
N THR A 276 14.81 6.59 -7.51
CA THR A 276 15.83 5.52 -7.58
C THR A 276 15.43 4.32 -6.73
N SER A 277 14.88 4.55 -5.53
CA SER A 277 14.36 3.49 -4.67
C SER A 277 13.15 2.76 -5.29
N VAL A 278 12.23 3.49 -5.94
CA VAL A 278 11.12 2.91 -6.72
C VAL A 278 11.64 2.09 -7.90
N HIS A 279 12.69 2.55 -8.58
CA HIS A 279 13.31 1.77 -9.67
C HIS A 279 13.90 0.44 -9.17
N PHE A 280 14.60 0.47 -8.03
CA PHE A 280 15.12 -0.72 -7.37
C PHE A 280 14.00 -1.68 -6.91
N LEU A 281 12.92 -1.13 -6.36
CA LEU A 281 11.71 -1.88 -6.02
C LEU A 281 11.13 -2.59 -7.26
N ASP A 282 10.96 -1.89 -8.38
CA ASP A 282 10.43 -2.46 -9.62
C ASP A 282 11.31 -3.60 -10.18
N ARG A 283 12.64 -3.48 -10.09
CA ARG A 283 13.56 -4.57 -10.46
C ARG A 283 13.32 -5.83 -9.63
N ASN A 284 13.03 -5.69 -8.34
CA ASN A 284 12.71 -6.81 -7.46
C ASN A 284 11.34 -7.42 -7.75
N TRP A 285 10.36 -6.63 -8.17
CA TRP A 285 9.11 -7.14 -8.72
C TRP A 285 9.33 -7.93 -10.01
N GLY A 286 10.20 -7.46 -10.90
CA GLY A 286 10.61 -8.21 -12.09
C GLY A 286 11.10 -9.62 -11.74
N ARG A 287 12.01 -9.73 -10.78
CA ARG A 287 12.59 -11.00 -10.33
C ARG A 287 11.54 -12.01 -9.87
N ILE A 288 10.65 -11.64 -8.94
CA ILE A 288 9.64 -12.59 -8.43
C ILE A 288 8.60 -12.98 -9.49
N LEU A 289 8.26 -12.05 -10.39
CA LEU A 289 7.37 -12.34 -11.52
C LEU A 289 8.02 -13.27 -12.55
N ASP A 290 9.32 -13.12 -12.78
CA ASP A 290 10.08 -14.00 -13.68
C ASP A 290 10.25 -15.39 -13.04
N THR A 291 10.47 -15.48 -11.72
CA THR A 291 10.43 -16.77 -10.98
C THR A 291 9.09 -17.50 -11.15
N LEU A 292 7.95 -16.80 -11.10
CA LEU A 292 6.65 -17.43 -11.37
C LEU A 292 6.60 -18.09 -12.76
N ARG A 293 7.16 -17.44 -13.79
CA ARG A 293 7.21 -17.97 -15.15
C ARG A 293 8.16 -19.15 -15.28
N GLU A 294 9.35 -19.04 -14.71
CA GLU A 294 10.36 -20.12 -14.68
C GLU A 294 9.81 -21.39 -14.02
N LEU A 295 9.05 -21.22 -12.93
CA LEU A 295 8.37 -22.31 -12.23
C LEU A 295 7.06 -22.76 -12.91
N ARG A 296 6.62 -22.09 -13.99
CA ARG A 296 5.34 -22.34 -14.68
C ARG A 296 4.14 -22.26 -13.74
N LEU A 297 4.19 -21.31 -12.82
CA LEU A 297 3.12 -20.99 -11.87
C LEU A 297 2.31 -19.77 -12.32
N ASP A 298 2.82 -18.98 -13.25
CA ASP A 298 2.26 -17.68 -13.66
C ASP A 298 0.85 -17.77 -14.23
N GLU A 299 0.48 -18.83 -14.94
CA GLU A 299 -0.89 -19.03 -15.45
C GLU A 299 -1.91 -19.32 -14.33
N ASN A 300 -1.46 -19.93 -13.23
CA ASN A 300 -2.30 -20.35 -12.11
C ASN A 300 -2.10 -19.47 -10.86
N THR A 301 -1.60 -18.25 -11.02
CA THR A 301 -1.33 -17.34 -9.89
C THR A 301 -2.03 -16.01 -10.11
N LEU A 302 -2.89 -15.64 -9.14
CA LEU A 302 -3.42 -14.30 -9.00
C LEU A 302 -2.32 -13.41 -8.40
N VAL A 303 -1.86 -12.44 -9.18
CA VAL A 303 -0.88 -11.45 -8.74
C VAL A 303 -1.59 -10.15 -8.40
N VAL A 304 -1.34 -9.63 -7.20
CA VAL A 304 -1.84 -8.35 -6.72
C VAL A 304 -0.64 -7.48 -6.38
N TYR A 305 -0.64 -6.23 -6.82
CA TYR A 305 0.34 -5.23 -6.42
C TYR A 305 -0.38 -4.01 -5.83
N THR A 306 0.03 -3.56 -4.65
CA THR A 306 -0.44 -2.30 -4.03
C THR A 306 0.66 -1.64 -3.17
N ALA A 307 0.38 -0.45 -2.65
CA ALA A 307 1.13 0.17 -1.57
C ALA A 307 0.27 0.29 -0.30
N ASP A 308 0.89 0.39 0.87
CA ASP A 308 0.14 0.64 2.11
C ASP A 308 -0.50 2.03 2.13
N HIS A 309 0.23 3.07 1.76
CA HIS A 309 -0.28 4.43 1.54
C HIS A 309 0.56 5.13 0.48
N GLY A 310 0.10 6.31 0.06
CA GLY A 310 0.86 7.19 -0.82
C GLY A 310 2.02 7.88 -0.08
N TYR A 311 2.57 8.91 -0.72
CA TYR A 311 3.64 9.72 -0.17
C TYR A 311 3.69 11.12 -0.80
N CYS A 312 3.84 12.15 0.03
CA CYS A 312 4.09 13.51 -0.42
C CYS A 312 5.58 13.68 -0.74
N LEU A 313 5.90 14.05 -1.98
CA LEU A 313 7.26 14.38 -2.43
C LEU A 313 7.45 15.90 -2.57
N GLY A 314 7.15 16.62 -1.49
CA GLY A 314 7.17 18.08 -1.42
C GLY A 314 5.79 18.74 -1.53
N HIS A 315 4.75 17.98 -1.94
CA HIS A 315 3.37 18.48 -2.00
C HIS A 315 2.98 19.06 -0.63
N HIS A 316 2.38 20.25 -0.61
CA HIS A 316 2.04 20.98 0.62
C HIS A 316 3.21 21.15 1.61
N GLY A 317 4.44 21.21 1.10
CA GLY A 317 5.66 21.34 1.90
C GLY A 317 6.06 20.08 2.67
N ARG A 318 5.50 18.91 2.33
CA ARG A 318 5.64 17.66 3.08
C ARG A 318 6.50 16.63 2.35
N PHE A 319 7.36 15.95 3.10
CA PHE A 319 8.11 14.75 2.68
C PHE A 319 7.77 13.58 3.60
N GLU A 320 6.49 13.21 3.63
CA GLU A 320 5.91 12.18 4.51
C GLU A 320 4.46 11.87 4.05
N LYS A 321 3.65 11.19 4.88
CA LYS A 321 2.28 10.78 4.53
C LYS A 321 1.17 11.23 5.50
N HIS A 322 1.45 11.59 6.75
CA HIS A 322 0.52 11.87 7.85
C HIS A 322 -0.32 13.14 7.62
N CYS A 323 -1.22 13.06 6.64
CA CYS A 323 -2.14 14.09 6.17
C CYS A 323 -3.20 13.50 5.24
N GLY A 324 -4.25 14.28 5.00
CA GLY A 324 -5.39 13.88 4.18
C GLY A 324 -5.27 14.13 2.69
N TYR A 325 -4.13 14.50 2.12
CA TYR A 325 -4.03 14.87 0.69
C TYR A 325 -3.96 13.64 -0.25
N ASP A 326 -4.38 13.79 -1.52
CA ASP A 326 -4.42 12.68 -2.49
C ASP A 326 -3.02 12.06 -2.72
N PRO A 327 -1.90 12.82 -2.71
CA PRO A 327 -0.56 12.24 -2.74
C PRO A 327 -0.28 11.24 -1.59
N ALA A 328 -0.89 11.40 -0.42
CA ALA A 328 -0.74 10.51 0.73
C ALA A 328 -1.78 9.38 0.79
N LEU A 329 -2.99 9.61 0.25
CA LEU A 329 -4.08 8.64 0.32
C LEU A 329 -4.21 7.73 -0.91
N ARG A 330 -3.94 8.25 -2.12
CA ARG A 330 -4.06 7.48 -3.36
C ARG A 330 -2.86 6.56 -3.52
N VAL A 331 -3.14 5.28 -3.75
CA VAL A 331 -2.17 4.20 -3.84
C VAL A 331 -2.27 3.48 -5.19
N PRO A 332 -1.16 2.89 -5.68
CA PRO A 332 -1.23 2.03 -6.85
C PRO A 332 -2.04 0.78 -6.53
N LEU A 333 -2.84 0.28 -7.48
CA LEU A 333 -3.37 -1.08 -7.44
C LEU A 333 -3.39 -1.69 -8.83
N ILE A 334 -2.76 -2.86 -8.96
CA ILE A 334 -2.74 -3.66 -10.19
C ILE A 334 -3.06 -5.11 -9.83
N VAL A 335 -3.97 -5.73 -10.58
CA VAL A 335 -4.36 -7.13 -10.39
C VAL A 335 -4.26 -7.88 -11.72
N ARG A 336 -3.51 -8.98 -11.75
CA ARG A 336 -3.23 -9.76 -12.97
C ARG A 336 -3.46 -11.24 -12.71
N TRP A 337 -4.25 -11.86 -13.58
CA TRP A 337 -4.42 -13.30 -13.63
C TRP A 337 -4.69 -13.74 -15.08
N PRO A 338 -3.68 -14.28 -15.79
CA PRO A 338 -3.78 -14.56 -17.21
C PRO A 338 -4.87 -15.61 -17.49
N GLY A 339 -5.64 -15.38 -18.55
CA GLY A 339 -6.79 -16.21 -18.90
C GLY A 339 -8.01 -16.10 -17.97
N ARG A 340 -7.92 -15.31 -16.89
CA ARG A 340 -9.01 -15.11 -15.90
C ARG A 340 -9.43 -13.65 -15.76
N ILE A 341 -8.47 -12.73 -15.90
CA ILE A 341 -8.66 -11.28 -15.81
C ILE A 341 -8.22 -10.69 -17.15
N ALA A 342 -9.12 -9.94 -17.78
CA ALA A 342 -8.80 -9.20 -19.00
C ALA A 342 -8.09 -7.89 -18.66
N PRO A 343 -7.09 -7.45 -19.45
CA PRO A 343 -6.43 -6.18 -19.21
C PRO A 343 -7.38 -4.99 -19.28
N GLY A 344 -7.16 -3.97 -18.44
CA GLY A 344 -8.01 -2.78 -18.44
C GLY A 344 -7.65 -1.75 -17.38
N VAL A 345 -8.37 -0.63 -17.39
CA VAL A 345 -8.24 0.43 -16.40
C VAL A 345 -9.60 0.69 -15.77
N VAL A 346 -9.64 0.66 -14.44
CA VAL A 346 -10.82 1.05 -13.64
C VAL A 346 -10.57 2.42 -13.04
N THR A 347 -11.48 3.36 -13.27
CA THR A 347 -11.40 4.74 -12.75
C THR A 347 -12.38 5.02 -11.62
N ASP A 348 -13.27 4.06 -11.33
CA ASP A 348 -14.23 4.16 -10.23
C ASP A 348 -13.48 4.10 -8.88
N PHE A 349 -14.06 4.69 -7.83
CA PHE A 349 -13.43 4.72 -6.51
C PHE A 349 -13.34 3.34 -5.88
N THR A 350 -12.14 3.01 -5.40
CA THR A 350 -11.86 1.75 -4.69
C THR A 350 -10.97 2.02 -3.48
N GLU A 351 -11.01 1.13 -2.49
CA GLU A 351 -10.25 1.25 -1.26
C GLU A 351 -9.64 -0.09 -0.82
N HIS A 352 -8.64 -0.08 0.05
CA HIS A 352 -7.96 -1.30 0.51
C HIS A 352 -8.91 -2.39 1.02
N LEU A 353 -10.02 -1.99 1.65
CA LEU A 353 -11.02 -2.91 2.20
C LEU A 353 -11.69 -3.79 1.13
N ASP A 354 -11.67 -3.36 -0.12
CA ASP A 354 -12.31 -4.02 -1.26
C ASP A 354 -11.54 -5.25 -1.76
N LEU A 355 -10.24 -5.30 -1.48
CA LEU A 355 -9.36 -6.37 -1.94
C LEU A 355 -9.70 -7.68 -1.24
N GLY A 356 -9.91 -7.64 0.06
CA GLY A 356 -10.24 -8.80 0.87
C GLY A 356 -11.38 -9.67 0.31
N PRO A 357 -12.61 -9.13 0.16
CA PRO A 357 -13.73 -9.86 -0.44
C PRO A 357 -13.42 -10.33 -1.87
N ALA A 358 -12.81 -9.47 -2.70
CA ALA A 358 -12.51 -9.81 -4.09
C ALA A 358 -11.57 -11.01 -4.22
N LEU A 359 -10.48 -11.02 -3.44
CA LEU A 359 -9.46 -12.06 -3.50
C LEU A 359 -9.99 -13.40 -3.01
N LEU A 360 -10.74 -13.41 -1.91
CA LEU A 360 -11.35 -14.64 -1.41
C LEU A 360 -12.35 -15.22 -2.40
N GLU A 361 -13.20 -14.38 -2.99
CA GLU A 361 -14.16 -14.79 -4.00
C GLU A 361 -13.47 -15.38 -5.24
N MET A 362 -12.42 -14.72 -5.74
CA MET A 362 -11.64 -15.17 -6.89
C MET A 362 -10.85 -16.46 -6.61
N LEU A 363 -10.47 -16.70 -5.36
CA LEU A 363 -9.70 -17.88 -4.93
C LEU A 363 -10.59 -19.02 -4.38
N GLY A 364 -11.90 -18.83 -4.31
CA GLY A 364 -12.86 -19.83 -3.80
C GLY A 364 -12.73 -20.08 -2.29
N ALA A 365 -12.33 -19.06 -1.53
CA ALA A 365 -12.13 -19.13 -0.08
C ALA A 365 -13.28 -18.46 0.70
N PRO A 366 -13.52 -18.86 1.96
CA PRO A 366 -14.62 -18.31 2.76
C PRO A 366 -14.40 -16.82 3.08
N PRO A 367 -15.46 -15.99 3.11
CA PRO A 367 -15.36 -14.56 3.49
C PRO A 367 -14.85 -14.37 4.92
N PHE A 368 -14.37 -13.15 5.24
CA PHE A 368 -14.24 -12.73 6.65
C PHE A 368 -15.53 -12.05 7.13
N GLU A 369 -15.88 -12.26 8.40
CA GLU A 369 -16.97 -11.54 9.05
C GLU A 369 -16.57 -10.07 9.30
N GLY A 370 -17.54 -9.16 9.25
CA GLY A 370 -17.31 -7.74 9.54
C GLY A 370 -16.44 -7.02 8.50
N GLN A 371 -16.46 -7.45 7.23
CA GLN A 371 -15.86 -6.73 6.10
C GLN A 371 -16.62 -5.42 5.85
N HIS A 372 -15.89 -4.34 5.59
CA HIS A 372 -16.47 -3.01 5.32
C HIS A 372 -16.28 -2.55 3.87
N GLY A 373 -15.59 -3.34 3.04
CA GLY A 373 -15.35 -3.06 1.63
C GLY A 373 -16.41 -3.63 0.69
N GLN A 374 -16.35 -3.18 -0.55
CA GLN A 374 -17.15 -3.63 -1.69
C GLN A 374 -16.28 -4.49 -2.62
N SER A 375 -16.65 -5.73 -2.89
CA SER A 375 -15.85 -6.65 -3.72
C SER A 375 -15.46 -6.04 -5.07
N LEU A 376 -14.16 -6.06 -5.40
CA LEU A 376 -13.62 -5.72 -6.74
C LEU A 376 -13.83 -6.84 -7.78
N ALA A 377 -14.34 -8.01 -7.38
CA ALA A 377 -14.49 -9.14 -8.30
C ALA A 377 -15.31 -8.82 -9.58
N PRO A 378 -16.36 -7.97 -9.57
CA PRO A 378 -17.02 -7.54 -10.80
C PRO A 378 -16.05 -6.93 -11.81
N TYR A 379 -15.19 -6.00 -11.37
CA TYR A 379 -14.18 -5.36 -12.21
C TYR A 379 -13.17 -6.38 -12.76
N LEU A 380 -12.70 -7.29 -11.90
CA LEU A 380 -11.74 -8.32 -12.30
C LEU A 380 -12.33 -9.31 -13.32
N ARG A 381 -13.65 -9.45 -13.37
CA ARG A 381 -14.39 -10.24 -14.37
C ARG A 381 -14.84 -9.42 -15.59
N GLY A 382 -14.33 -8.19 -15.75
CA GLY A 382 -14.63 -7.33 -16.89
C GLY A 382 -16.03 -6.69 -16.86
N ARG A 383 -16.63 -6.56 -15.68
CA ARG A 383 -17.94 -5.93 -15.47
C ARG A 383 -17.82 -4.76 -14.49
N LYS A 384 -18.83 -3.89 -14.43
CA LYS A 384 -18.97 -2.93 -13.33
C LYS A 384 -19.95 -3.46 -12.28
N PRO A 385 -19.76 -3.15 -10.98
CA PRO A 385 -20.80 -3.38 -9.98
C PRO A 385 -22.03 -2.51 -10.28
N GLU A 386 -23.20 -2.94 -9.85
CA GLU A 386 -24.47 -2.20 -10.07
C GLU A 386 -24.45 -0.80 -9.44
N LYS A 387 -23.85 -0.69 -8.26
CA LYS A 387 -23.64 0.58 -7.56
C LYS A 387 -22.14 0.75 -7.26
N PRO A 388 -21.36 1.32 -8.18
CA PRO A 388 -19.99 1.72 -7.91
C PRO A 388 -19.94 2.72 -6.75
N ARG A 389 -18.88 2.65 -5.95
CA ARG A 389 -18.61 3.63 -4.89
C ARG A 389 -18.43 5.02 -5.50
N ASP A 390 -19.07 6.00 -4.88
CA ASP A 390 -19.06 7.41 -5.28
C ASP A 390 -18.19 8.29 -4.36
N HIS A 391 -17.74 7.79 -3.21
CA HIS A 391 -16.88 8.51 -2.28
C HIS A 391 -15.94 7.58 -1.48
N ILE A 392 -14.78 8.10 -1.06
CA ILE A 392 -13.85 7.44 -0.14
C ILE A 392 -13.96 8.10 1.24
N VAL A 393 -13.86 7.28 2.30
CA VAL A 393 -13.65 7.75 3.67
C VAL A 393 -12.36 7.12 4.21
N SER A 394 -11.46 7.96 4.69
CA SER A 394 -10.18 7.56 5.31
C SER A 394 -9.99 8.31 6.62
N GLU A 395 -9.21 7.75 7.53
CA GLU A 395 -9.02 8.33 8.87
C GLU A 395 -7.56 8.31 9.33
N TYR A 396 -7.21 9.29 10.15
CA TYR A 396 -5.92 9.37 10.82
C TYR A 396 -6.13 9.81 12.27
N LEU A 397 -6.51 8.84 13.12
CA LEU A 397 -6.98 9.14 14.47
C LEU A 397 -5.86 9.50 15.45
N GLU A 398 -4.58 9.25 15.12
CA GLU A 398 -3.45 9.83 15.88
C GLU A 398 -3.56 11.36 15.98
N ASN A 399 -4.09 12.01 14.92
CA ASN A 399 -4.38 13.44 14.88
C ASN A 399 -5.88 13.78 14.99
N GLU A 400 -6.75 12.80 15.28
CA GLU A 400 -8.20 12.98 15.29
C GLU A 400 -8.72 13.59 13.96
N GLU A 401 -8.22 13.08 12.83
CA GLU A 401 -8.57 13.53 11.48
C GLU A 401 -9.43 12.50 10.73
N ILE A 402 -10.41 12.98 9.96
CA ILE A 402 -11.17 12.20 8.97
C ILE A 402 -11.22 12.93 7.63
N TYR A 403 -11.20 12.14 6.56
CA TYR A 403 -11.15 12.62 5.20
C TYR A 403 -12.30 12.02 4.40
N VAL A 404 -12.97 12.86 3.60
CA VAL A 404 -13.99 12.42 2.65
C VAL A 404 -13.64 12.92 1.27
N ARG A 405 -13.62 12.03 0.28
CA ARG A 405 -13.27 12.33 -1.10
C ARG A 405 -14.36 11.85 -2.05
N THR A 406 -15.02 12.79 -2.72
CA THR A 406 -15.99 12.58 -3.83
C THR A 406 -15.36 13.04 -5.14
N PRO A 407 -15.90 12.81 -6.36
CA PRO A 407 -15.25 13.21 -7.60
C PRO A 407 -14.89 14.70 -7.66
N LYS A 408 -15.76 15.55 -7.08
CA LYS A 408 -15.62 17.00 -7.07
C LYS A 408 -15.00 17.56 -5.80
N TRP A 409 -15.38 17.04 -4.64
CA TRP A 409 -15.05 17.65 -3.35
C TRP A 409 -14.17 16.77 -2.51
N LYS A 410 -13.31 17.42 -1.72
CA LYS A 410 -12.56 16.75 -0.67
C LYS A 410 -12.56 17.53 0.64
N LEU A 411 -12.95 16.85 1.71
CA LEU A 411 -12.98 17.34 3.07
C LEU A 411 -11.80 16.77 3.87
N ILE A 412 -11.15 17.63 4.65
CA ILE A 412 -10.32 17.26 5.79
C ILE A 412 -10.94 17.92 7.03
N ASP A 413 -11.36 17.10 8.00
CA ASP A 413 -11.92 17.56 9.27
C ASP A 413 -11.06 17.02 10.42
N CYS A 414 -10.61 17.91 11.29
CA CYS A 414 -9.86 17.58 12.48
C CYS A 414 -10.54 18.19 13.70
N SER A 415 -10.78 17.37 14.73
CA SER A 415 -11.33 17.84 16.01
C SER A 415 -10.45 18.93 16.63
N GLY A 416 -9.13 18.86 16.37
CA GLY A 416 -8.11 19.67 16.99
C GLY A 416 -8.08 19.55 18.51
N ARG A 417 -8.57 18.47 19.13
CA ARG A 417 -8.54 18.29 20.60
C ARG A 417 -7.27 17.57 21.07
N ARG A 418 -6.64 16.80 20.19
CA ARG A 418 -5.40 16.06 20.43
C ARG A 418 -4.19 16.78 19.87
N ARG A 419 -3.11 16.85 20.67
CA ARG A 419 -1.78 17.26 20.20
C ARG A 419 -1.20 16.20 19.25
N ARG A 420 -0.55 16.63 18.17
CA ARG A 420 0.23 15.75 17.28
C ARG A 420 1.41 15.11 18.03
N LEU A 421 1.50 13.78 17.98
CA LEU A 421 2.58 12.99 18.59
C LEU A 421 3.36 12.14 17.57
N ASP A 422 3.12 12.38 16.29
CA ASP A 422 3.67 11.63 15.15
C ASP A 422 5.08 12.08 14.71
N GLY A 423 5.69 13.02 15.45
CA GLY A 423 7.02 13.57 15.15
C GLY A 423 7.04 14.69 14.12
N TYR A 424 5.89 15.05 13.54
CA TYR A 424 5.76 16.10 12.51
C TYR A 424 5.10 17.35 13.09
N GLU A 425 5.71 17.91 14.15
CA GLU A 425 5.25 19.16 14.75
C GLU A 425 5.18 20.30 13.73
N THR A 426 4.13 21.11 13.83
CA THR A 426 3.87 22.30 13.02
C THR A 426 3.97 23.56 13.91
N ASP A 427 3.88 24.75 13.30
CA ASP A 427 3.82 25.99 14.11
C ASP A 427 2.44 26.26 14.70
N HIS A 428 2.46 27.09 15.75
CA HIS A 428 1.43 27.45 16.71
C HIS A 428 -0.04 27.55 16.23
N PRO A 429 -1.00 27.18 17.11
CA PRO A 429 -1.02 25.98 17.95
C PRO A 429 -1.78 24.84 17.27
N ALA A 430 -1.41 23.60 17.57
CA ALA A 430 -2.37 22.48 17.63
C ALA A 430 -2.46 22.12 19.13
N PRO A 431 -3.57 22.42 19.82
CA PRO A 431 -4.94 22.06 19.45
C PRO A 431 -5.85 23.26 19.11
N GLY A 432 -6.60 23.12 18.02
CA GLY A 432 -7.69 23.97 17.58
C GLY A 432 -8.37 23.29 16.38
N ARG A 433 -9.71 23.24 16.35
CA ARG A 433 -10.46 22.59 15.25
C ARG A 433 -10.07 23.23 13.94
N TYR A 434 -9.85 22.43 12.89
CA TYR A 434 -9.70 22.94 11.55
C TYR A 434 -10.49 22.11 10.55
N VAL A 435 -11.05 22.80 9.55
CA VAL A 435 -11.83 22.20 8.47
C VAL A 435 -11.32 22.75 7.15
N ARG A 436 -11.02 21.85 6.22
CA ARG A 436 -10.56 22.22 4.88
C ARG A 436 -11.40 21.53 3.83
N LEU A 437 -11.75 22.28 2.80
CA LEU A 437 -12.53 21.80 1.68
C LEU A 437 -11.84 22.22 0.38
N PHE A 438 -11.70 21.30 -0.56
CA PHE A 438 -11.10 21.55 -1.88
C PHE A 438 -12.10 21.22 -2.99
N ASP A 439 -12.23 22.12 -3.97
CA ASP A 439 -12.96 21.91 -5.23
C ASP A 439 -12.00 21.31 -6.26
N LEU A 440 -11.97 19.99 -6.39
CA LEU A 440 -10.98 19.25 -7.17
C LEU A 440 -11.18 19.36 -8.68
N GLU A 441 -12.32 19.90 -9.14
CA GLU A 441 -12.50 20.27 -10.55
C GLU A 441 -11.68 21.53 -10.90
N LYS A 442 -11.53 22.46 -9.95
CA LYS A 442 -10.82 23.73 -10.14
C LYS A 442 -9.41 23.72 -9.56
N ASP A 443 -9.20 22.91 -8.53
CA ASP A 443 -7.98 22.80 -7.75
C ASP A 443 -7.65 21.32 -7.50
N PRO A 444 -7.26 20.56 -8.55
CA PRO A 444 -6.89 19.16 -8.41
C PRO A 444 -5.63 18.95 -7.53
N GLY A 445 -4.90 20.03 -7.23
CA GLY A 445 -3.71 20.03 -6.38
C GLY A 445 -3.98 20.33 -4.91
N GLU A 446 -5.23 20.57 -4.51
CA GLU A 446 -5.63 20.74 -3.10
C GLU A 446 -4.96 21.93 -2.39
N PHE A 447 -4.71 23.02 -3.11
CA PHE A 447 -3.96 24.18 -2.60
C PHE A 447 -4.81 25.28 -1.97
N ARG A 448 -6.11 25.36 -2.28
CA ARG A 448 -6.99 26.44 -1.82
C ARG A 448 -8.11 25.91 -0.93
N ASN A 449 -8.10 26.32 0.33
CA ASN A 449 -9.21 26.00 1.23
C ASN A 449 -10.45 26.87 0.91
N VAL A 450 -11.55 26.24 0.49
CA VAL A 450 -12.82 26.91 0.20
C VAL A 450 -13.92 26.58 1.22
N ALA A 451 -13.58 25.95 2.36
CA ALA A 451 -14.55 25.59 3.39
C ALA A 451 -15.39 26.79 3.91
N PRO A 452 -14.81 27.99 4.15
CA PRO A 452 -15.58 29.15 4.62
C PRO A 452 -16.69 29.59 3.64
N ASP A 453 -16.48 29.40 2.34
CA ASP A 453 -17.40 29.82 1.27
C ASP A 453 -18.46 28.75 0.95
N HIS A 454 -18.28 27.51 1.43
CA HIS A 454 -19.14 26.36 1.10
C HIS A 454 -19.64 25.57 2.33
N PRO A 455 -20.24 26.22 3.36
CA PRO A 455 -20.69 25.52 4.58
C PRO A 455 -21.72 24.40 4.36
N PRO A 456 -22.65 24.45 3.37
CA PRO A 456 -23.54 23.32 3.10
C PRO A 456 -22.78 22.05 2.65
N VAL A 457 -21.75 22.21 1.82
CA VAL A 457 -20.93 21.08 1.30
C VAL A 457 -20.12 20.47 2.44
N VAL A 458 -19.53 21.29 3.32
CA VAL A 458 -18.84 20.81 4.52
C VAL A 458 -19.76 19.91 5.35
N ARG A 459 -20.97 20.38 5.67
CA ARG A 459 -21.94 19.61 6.47
C ARG A 459 -22.40 18.33 5.77
N GLU A 460 -22.52 18.33 4.45
CA GLU A 460 -22.85 17.13 3.68
C GLU A 460 -21.76 16.08 3.82
N LEU A 461 -20.50 16.46 3.58
CA LEU A 461 -19.37 15.52 3.66
C LEU A 461 -19.10 15.05 5.10
N GLN A 462 -19.30 15.92 6.10
CA GLN A 462 -19.27 15.51 7.51
C GLN A 462 -20.34 14.45 7.84
N ARG A 463 -21.55 14.55 7.25
CA ARG A 463 -22.56 13.50 7.39
C ARG A 463 -22.15 12.20 6.70
N THR A 464 -21.55 12.28 5.51
CA THR A 464 -21.00 11.09 4.83
C THR A 464 -19.95 10.38 5.70
N ALA A 465 -19.03 11.13 6.30
CA ALA A 465 -18.07 10.60 7.26
C ALA A 465 -18.78 9.91 8.45
N LEU A 466 -19.77 10.58 9.05
CA LEU A 466 -20.51 10.07 10.19
C LEU A 466 -21.32 8.81 9.87
N GLU A 467 -21.93 8.73 8.69
CA GLU A 467 -22.63 7.54 8.21
C GLU A 467 -21.69 6.33 8.14
N ARG A 468 -20.48 6.53 7.60
CA ARG A 468 -19.45 5.48 7.59
C ARG A 468 -19.07 5.08 9.00
N LEU A 469 -18.77 6.03 9.88
CA LEU A 469 -18.39 5.77 11.26
C LEU A 469 -19.48 5.02 12.03
N ARG A 470 -20.75 5.42 11.93
CA ARG A 470 -21.88 4.71 12.57
C ARG A 470 -22.03 3.29 12.05
N ALA A 471 -21.79 3.06 10.76
CA ALA A 471 -21.90 1.74 10.15
C ALA A 471 -20.77 0.79 10.56
N THR A 472 -19.59 1.32 10.90
CA THR A 472 -18.39 0.49 11.08
C THR A 472 -17.79 0.52 12.49
N HIS A 473 -18.11 1.53 13.31
CA HIS A 473 -17.47 1.71 14.61
C HIS A 473 -18.03 0.76 15.68
N PRO A 474 -17.19 0.02 16.42
CA PRO A 474 -17.66 -0.96 17.41
C PRO A 474 -18.45 -0.34 18.56
N GLU A 475 -18.21 0.94 18.85
CA GLU A 475 -18.92 1.71 19.90
C GLU A 475 -20.07 2.57 19.34
N ALA A 476 -20.58 2.31 18.13
CA ALA A 476 -21.64 3.15 17.55
C ALA A 476 -22.91 3.21 18.43
N ALA A 477 -23.22 2.16 19.17
CA ALA A 477 -24.34 2.14 20.13
C ALA A 477 -24.13 3.05 21.36
N ALA A 478 -22.90 3.53 21.60
CA ALA A 478 -22.55 4.45 22.67
C ALA A 478 -22.44 5.91 22.19
N GLU A 479 -22.87 6.21 20.96
CA GLU A 479 -22.95 7.59 20.46
C GLU A 479 -23.81 8.46 21.42
N PRO A 480 -23.36 9.67 21.79
CA PRO A 480 -24.16 10.58 22.61
C PRO A 480 -25.53 10.90 21.98
N SER A 481 -26.60 10.80 22.79
CA SER A 481 -27.98 11.03 22.33
C SER A 481 -28.32 12.48 22.00
N SER A 482 -27.47 13.42 22.42
CA SER A 482 -27.55 14.84 22.09
C SER A 482 -26.14 15.36 21.75
N GLY A 483 -26.08 16.25 20.77
CA GLY A 483 -24.84 16.87 20.31
C GLY A 483 -25.00 17.48 18.92
N SER A 484 -24.16 18.46 18.63
CA SER A 484 -23.94 18.95 17.27
C SER A 484 -23.25 17.88 16.41
N LEU A 485 -23.33 18.02 15.09
CA LEU A 485 -22.63 17.14 14.14
C LEU A 485 -21.11 17.04 14.46
N GLU A 486 -20.52 18.16 14.87
CA GLU A 486 -19.12 18.27 15.26
C GLU A 486 -18.80 17.47 16.52
N GLU A 487 -19.62 17.59 17.57
CA GLU A 487 -19.45 16.82 18.81
C GLU A 487 -19.63 15.31 18.57
N THR A 488 -20.53 14.92 17.68
CA THR A 488 -20.69 13.52 17.28
C THR A 488 -19.48 13.00 16.51
N LEU A 489 -18.92 13.77 15.57
CA LEU A 489 -17.67 13.39 14.90
C LEU A 489 -16.52 13.26 15.90
N ASP A 490 -16.37 14.23 16.80
CA ASP A 490 -15.30 14.23 17.80
C ASP A 490 -15.36 12.99 18.72
N PHE A 491 -16.55 12.48 19.03
CA PHE A 491 -16.71 11.20 19.73
C PHE A 491 -16.02 10.06 18.97
N TYR A 492 -16.20 9.97 17.65
CA TYR A 492 -15.60 8.92 16.83
C TYR A 492 -14.13 9.18 16.47
N LEU A 493 -13.66 10.42 16.45
CA LEU A 493 -12.29 10.73 16.05
C LEU A 493 -11.24 10.40 17.13
N ARG A 494 -11.65 10.31 18.40
CA ARG A 494 -10.75 10.01 19.51
C ARG A 494 -10.11 8.61 19.36
N PRO A 495 -8.79 8.43 19.30
CA PRO A 495 -8.20 7.09 19.23
C PRO A 495 -8.41 6.31 20.55
N ARG A 496 -8.89 5.06 20.48
CA ARG A 496 -9.19 4.21 21.66
C ARG A 496 -7.96 3.45 22.16
N ASP A 497 -7.04 3.18 21.25
CA ASP A 497 -5.79 2.44 21.43
C ASP A 497 -4.57 3.35 21.67
N ALA A 498 -4.76 4.68 21.62
CA ALA A 498 -3.70 5.61 21.97
C ALA A 498 -3.45 5.61 23.49
N ARG A 499 -2.17 5.74 23.88
CA ARG A 499 -1.81 5.95 25.29
C ARG A 499 -2.47 7.25 25.81
N ALA A 500 -2.88 7.23 27.07
CA ALA A 500 -3.37 8.43 27.75
C ALA A 500 -2.29 9.53 27.66
N GLN A 501 -2.71 10.73 27.27
CA GLN A 501 -1.82 11.90 27.27
C GLN A 501 -1.50 12.23 28.74
N ALA A 502 -0.22 12.30 29.06
CA ALA A 502 0.28 12.65 30.39
C ALA A 502 0.18 14.14 30.66
#